data_AF-A0A434A1B2-F1
#
_entry.id   AF-A0A434A1B2-F1
#
_cell.length_a   1.000
_cell.length_b   1.000
_cell.length_c   1.000
_cell.angle_alpha   90.00
_cell.angle_beta   90.00
_cell.angle_gamma   90.00
#
_symmetry.space_group_name_H-M   'P 1'
#
loop_
_entity.id
_entity.type
_entity.pdbx_description
1 polymer ?
#
loop_
_entity_poly.entity_id
_entity_poly.type
_entity_poly.pdbx_seq_one_letter_code
_entity_poly.pdbx_strand_id
1 'polypeptide(L)'
;MTFKKTLLFLCAISFYSTYAQKEGYWDKERATTREIVVSARDRITVHTEDLPVGTTEIVYRITLLDKNQEMTNSLVSMLKAIPDPYGIGQGSAGAVFLMSKISGDDQCTYSIFTSNENAKKYVSDGKTDTACFAQLEPVSKDAKRLSLDKSSCLKENTTTIWFGFESKNWLLNQKIVLEVVPWVDTKLNRGWNQDNKNEIISLCKTSTMAQKMANSDDFCVCILNKIIKQYRYSEFQKLLAIEKTKVYKDFGNACYNDADISKNVYNDLRTQIAALLKKEKYNEAIPKLNTIINDGKATATDYSSIGYCYILTKQYAKAIKALKEGEKLDDTELLVKLNLAHVYLLSDDYSAAKSIYKKYQNQNVTDSLSWTDKTKLDFTTFQKAGIKSEDYERVLKLF
;
A
#
# COMPACT_ATOMS: atom_id res chain seq x y z
N MET A 1 6.22 -42.73 -62.83
CA MET A 1 5.93 -41.27 -62.74
C MET A 1 5.32 -41.03 -61.38
N THR A 2 6.12 -40.66 -60.38
CA THR A 2 5.62 -40.37 -59.02
C THR A 2 6.57 -39.37 -58.38
N PHE A 3 6.07 -38.14 -58.28
CA PHE A 3 6.78 -36.93 -57.90
C PHE A 3 7.09 -36.94 -56.40
N LYS A 4 8.37 -36.86 -56.02
CA LYS A 4 8.80 -36.53 -54.65
C LYS A 4 8.40 -35.07 -54.36
N LYS A 5 7.50 -34.86 -53.40
CA LYS A 5 7.29 -33.55 -52.76
C LYS A 5 8.02 -33.53 -51.42
N THR A 6 9.20 -32.92 -51.41
CA THR A 6 9.91 -32.56 -50.20
C THR A 6 9.32 -31.24 -49.69
N LEU A 7 8.56 -31.28 -48.60
CA LEU A 7 8.06 -30.08 -47.94
C LEU A 7 9.12 -29.61 -46.93
N LEU A 8 9.79 -28.50 -47.25
CA LEU A 8 10.77 -27.86 -46.38
C LEU A 8 10.03 -26.99 -45.35
N PHE A 9 10.01 -27.41 -44.08
CA PHE A 9 9.38 -26.66 -43.00
C PHE A 9 10.37 -25.62 -42.47
N LEU A 10 10.26 -24.37 -42.95
CA LEU A 10 10.98 -23.22 -42.42
C LEU A 10 10.28 -22.75 -41.13
N CYS A 11 10.78 -23.16 -39.98
CA CYS A 11 10.41 -22.56 -38.69
C CYS A 11 11.03 -21.16 -38.60
N ALA A 12 10.27 -20.14 -38.98
CA ALA A 12 10.59 -18.75 -38.66
C ALA A 12 10.34 -18.53 -37.15
N ILE A 13 11.39 -18.64 -36.34
CA ILE A 13 11.37 -18.21 -34.94
C ILE A 13 11.45 -16.68 -34.96
N SER A 14 10.29 -16.02 -34.99
CA SER A 14 10.18 -14.61 -34.66
C SER A 14 10.53 -14.43 -33.19
N PHE A 15 11.79 -14.15 -32.91
CA PHE A 15 12.23 -13.60 -31.63
C PHE A 15 11.55 -12.25 -31.47
N TYR A 16 10.43 -12.22 -30.75
CA TYR A 16 9.95 -10.98 -30.15
C TYR A 16 11.05 -10.53 -29.20
N SER A 17 11.83 -9.53 -29.61
CA SER A 17 12.68 -8.78 -28.71
C SER A 17 11.73 -8.07 -27.74
N THR A 18 11.44 -8.70 -26.61
CA THR A 18 10.96 -7.97 -25.46
C THR A 18 12.07 -6.97 -25.15
N TYR A 19 11.88 -5.72 -25.56
CA TYR A 19 12.68 -4.62 -25.03
C TYR A 19 12.45 -4.67 -23.52
N ALA A 20 13.39 -5.27 -22.79
CA ALA A 20 13.43 -5.17 -21.35
C ALA A 20 13.41 -3.67 -21.03
N GLN A 21 12.31 -3.20 -20.45
CA GLN A 21 12.24 -1.82 -19.98
C GLN A 21 13.41 -1.63 -19.04
N LYS A 22 14.29 -0.67 -19.34
CA LYS A 22 15.38 -0.31 -18.42
C LYS A 22 14.73 0.14 -17.12
N GLU A 23 14.82 -0.70 -16.09
CA GLU A 23 14.16 -0.43 -14.80
C GLU A 23 14.84 0.71 -14.02
N GLY A 24 16.00 1.19 -14.49
CA GLY A 24 16.73 2.29 -13.89
C GLY A 24 17.71 2.99 -14.84
N TYR A 25 18.52 3.88 -14.28
CA TYR A 25 19.58 4.58 -14.99
C TYR A 25 20.77 4.91 -14.08
N TRP A 26 21.97 5.02 -14.65
CA TRP A 26 23.13 5.60 -13.98
C TRP A 26 22.98 7.11 -13.87
N ASP A 27 22.92 7.63 -12.65
CA ASP A 27 22.80 9.06 -12.41
C ASP A 27 24.18 9.73 -12.47
N LYS A 28 24.41 10.44 -13.57
CA LYS A 28 25.69 11.10 -13.86
C LYS A 28 25.78 12.49 -13.25
N GLU A 29 24.63 13.12 -13.01
CA GLU A 29 24.57 14.47 -12.46
C GLU A 29 24.90 14.45 -10.96
N ARG A 30 24.50 13.38 -10.28
CA ARG A 30 24.79 13.12 -8.86
C ARG A 30 25.91 12.10 -8.65
N ALA A 31 26.79 11.95 -9.64
CA ALA A 31 28.01 11.17 -9.48
C ALA A 31 29.03 11.96 -8.63
N THR A 32 29.73 11.27 -7.74
CA THR A 32 30.83 11.85 -6.98
C THR A 32 32.13 11.59 -7.72
N THR A 33 32.92 12.63 -7.96
CA THR A 33 34.33 12.50 -8.34
C THR A 33 35.15 13.40 -7.43
N ARG A 34 36.13 12.83 -6.73
CA ARG A 34 37.02 13.56 -5.83
C ARG A 34 38.46 13.12 -6.06
N GLU A 35 39.34 14.09 -6.25
CA GLU A 35 40.78 13.88 -6.20
C GLU A 35 41.28 14.40 -4.86
N ILE A 36 41.90 13.53 -4.06
CA ILE A 36 42.35 13.87 -2.72
C ILE A 36 43.82 13.52 -2.57
N VAL A 37 44.58 14.41 -1.94
CA VAL A 37 45.97 14.15 -1.55
C VAL A 37 46.00 13.79 -0.08
N VAL A 38 46.59 12.64 0.25
CA VAL A 38 46.71 12.14 1.62
C VAL A 38 48.19 12.04 1.97
N SER A 39 48.60 12.63 3.09
CA SER A 39 49.99 12.50 3.55
C SER A 39 50.30 11.08 3.99
N ALA A 40 51.58 10.74 4.05
CA ALA A 40 52.02 9.44 4.52
C ALA A 40 51.47 9.14 5.92
N ARG A 41 50.86 7.96 6.09
CA ARG A 41 50.23 7.47 7.33
C ARG A 41 49.01 8.26 7.83
N ASP A 42 48.58 9.29 7.12
CA ASP A 42 47.38 10.04 7.49
C ASP A 42 46.10 9.27 7.17
N ARG A 43 45.04 9.64 7.91
CA ARG A 43 43.66 9.19 7.66
C ARG A 43 42.78 10.37 7.30
N ILE A 44 41.90 10.16 6.34
CA ILE A 44 40.92 11.16 5.90
C ILE A 44 39.56 10.50 5.65
N THR A 45 38.53 11.33 5.53
CA THR A 45 37.20 10.89 5.07
C THR A 45 36.68 11.76 3.94
N VAL A 46 35.96 11.13 3.02
CA VAL A 46 35.34 11.76 1.86
C VAL A 46 33.92 11.22 1.75
N HIS A 47 32.92 12.09 1.66
CA HIS A 47 31.54 11.68 1.45
C HIS A 47 31.15 11.76 -0.03
N THR A 48 30.14 10.98 -0.40
CA THR A 48 29.46 11.13 -1.69
C THR A 48 28.67 12.43 -1.76
N GLU A 49 28.35 12.88 -2.97
CA GLU A 49 27.19 13.73 -3.20
C GLU A 49 25.91 13.03 -2.68
N ASP A 50 24.84 13.82 -2.50
CA ASP A 50 23.55 13.30 -2.07
C ASP A 50 23.00 12.30 -3.08
N LEU A 51 22.83 11.06 -2.60
CA LEU A 51 22.31 9.95 -3.37
C LEU A 51 20.83 10.21 -3.72
N PRO A 52 20.45 9.99 -4.99
CA PRO A 52 19.07 10.11 -5.42
C PRO A 52 18.09 9.24 -4.61
N VAL A 53 16.87 9.73 -4.41
CA VAL A 53 15.75 8.87 -4.02
C VAL A 53 15.58 7.76 -5.06
N GLY A 54 15.42 6.53 -4.61
CA GLY A 54 15.35 5.35 -5.48
C GLY A 54 16.70 4.79 -5.90
N THR A 55 17.81 5.23 -5.29
CA THR A 55 19.12 4.57 -5.45
C THR A 55 19.04 3.15 -4.91
N THR A 56 19.16 2.17 -5.80
CA THR A 56 19.18 0.74 -5.41
C THR A 56 20.57 0.15 -5.44
N GLU A 57 21.47 0.79 -6.18
CA GLU A 57 22.85 0.38 -6.27
C GLU A 57 23.81 1.55 -6.42
N ILE A 58 25.06 1.30 -6.07
CA ILE A 58 26.16 2.23 -6.24
C ILE A 58 27.35 1.45 -6.79
N VAL A 59 28.00 2.01 -7.80
CA VAL A 59 29.31 1.56 -8.24
C VAL A 59 30.33 2.59 -7.81
N TYR A 60 31.38 2.15 -7.13
CA TYR A 60 32.52 2.99 -6.84
C TYR A 60 33.80 2.45 -7.44
N ARG A 61 34.72 3.37 -7.71
CA ARG A 61 36.07 3.11 -8.15
C ARG A 61 37.04 3.96 -7.37
N ILE A 62 38.07 3.33 -6.86
CA ILE A 62 39.21 3.95 -6.17
C ILE A 62 40.44 3.71 -7.03
N THR A 63 41.21 4.75 -7.29
CA THR A 63 42.46 4.66 -8.04
C THR A 63 43.51 5.55 -7.41
N LEU A 64 44.66 4.96 -7.08
CA LEU A 64 45.81 5.71 -6.59
C LEU A 64 46.67 6.09 -7.79
N LEU A 65 47.08 7.35 -7.81
CA LEU A 65 47.86 7.96 -8.87
C LEU A 65 49.16 8.50 -8.29
N ASP A 66 50.24 8.33 -9.03
CA ASP A 66 51.48 9.06 -8.75
C ASP A 66 51.29 10.56 -9.05
N LYS A 67 52.11 11.43 -8.47
CA LYS A 67 51.94 12.91 -8.54
C LYS A 67 51.71 13.50 -9.93
N ASN A 68 52.24 12.86 -10.98
CA ASN A 68 52.17 13.33 -12.37
C ASN A 68 51.18 12.54 -13.23
N GLN A 69 50.45 11.58 -12.65
CA GLN A 69 49.47 10.78 -13.37
C GLN A 69 48.09 11.45 -13.33
N GLU A 70 47.38 11.34 -14.45
CA GLU A 70 46.00 11.78 -14.59
C GLU A 70 45.12 10.60 -15.04
N MET A 71 43.84 10.67 -14.68
CA MET A 71 42.88 9.68 -15.12
C MET A 71 42.64 9.79 -16.62
N THR A 72 42.74 8.68 -17.34
CA THR A 72 42.50 8.65 -18.80
C THR A 72 41.03 8.44 -19.17
N ASN A 73 40.23 7.81 -18.30
CA ASN A 73 38.80 7.55 -18.51
C ASN A 73 38.05 7.63 -17.18
N SER A 74 36.86 8.23 -17.15
CA SER A 74 36.00 8.28 -15.96
C SER A 74 35.07 7.08 -15.83
N LEU A 75 34.66 6.73 -14.61
CA LEU A 75 33.75 5.63 -14.32
C LEU A 75 32.39 5.87 -15.00
N VAL A 76 31.91 7.12 -14.97
CA VAL A 76 30.70 7.56 -15.67
C VAL A 76 30.76 7.26 -17.18
N SER A 77 31.93 7.45 -17.82
CA SER A 77 32.09 7.15 -19.25
C SER A 77 31.99 5.66 -19.55
N MET A 78 32.54 4.81 -18.68
CA MET A 78 32.53 3.36 -18.83
C MET A 78 31.13 2.78 -18.59
N LEU A 79 30.40 3.32 -17.61
CA LEU A 79 29.02 2.92 -17.33
C LEU A 79 28.04 3.29 -18.45
N LYS A 80 28.41 4.15 -19.42
CA LYS A 80 27.59 4.36 -20.64
C LYS A 80 27.44 3.08 -21.46
N ALA A 81 28.45 2.20 -21.43
CA ALA A 81 28.44 0.92 -22.14
C ALA A 81 27.76 -0.21 -21.34
N ILE A 82 27.37 0.05 -20.09
CA ILE A 82 26.76 -0.93 -19.18
C ILE A 82 25.30 -0.50 -18.93
N PRO A 83 24.33 -1.10 -19.64
CA PRO A 83 22.95 -0.62 -19.62
C PRO A 83 22.21 -0.89 -18.31
N ASP A 84 22.68 -1.84 -17.50
CA ASP A 84 22.15 -2.21 -16.18
C ASP A 84 23.28 -2.66 -15.24
N PRO A 85 23.07 -2.59 -13.92
CA PRO A 85 24.07 -2.99 -12.94
C PRO A 85 24.29 -4.50 -12.79
N TYR A 86 23.32 -5.34 -13.17
CA TYR A 86 23.44 -6.79 -13.03
C TYR A 86 24.61 -7.33 -13.85
N GLY A 87 24.90 -6.70 -15.00
CA GLY A 87 26.08 -7.00 -15.83
C GLY A 87 27.42 -6.86 -15.10
N ILE A 88 27.49 -6.08 -14.01
CA ILE A 88 28.70 -5.91 -13.19
C ILE A 88 28.88 -7.08 -12.21
N GLY A 89 27.79 -7.79 -11.84
CA GLY A 89 27.76 -8.83 -10.83
C GLY A 89 27.87 -10.28 -11.32
N GLN A 90 27.89 -10.53 -12.64
CA GLN A 90 27.87 -11.88 -13.24
C GLN A 90 29.24 -12.60 -13.27
N GLY A 91 30.16 -12.25 -12.37
CA GLY A 91 31.47 -12.88 -12.24
C GLY A 91 32.62 -11.90 -12.06
N SER A 92 33.83 -12.40 -11.80
CA SER A 92 35.05 -11.59 -11.59
C SER A 92 35.37 -10.65 -12.76
N ALA A 93 34.93 -10.96 -13.97
CA ALA A 93 35.15 -10.13 -15.17
C ALA A 93 34.42 -8.78 -15.14
N GLY A 94 33.26 -8.67 -14.47
CA GLY A 94 32.45 -7.45 -14.46
C GLY A 94 33.09 -6.32 -13.65
N ALA A 95 33.61 -6.63 -12.46
CA ALA A 95 34.34 -5.66 -11.64
C ALA A 95 35.73 -5.31 -12.24
N VAL A 96 36.40 -6.29 -12.88
CA VAL A 96 37.65 -6.05 -13.61
C VAL A 96 37.48 -5.04 -14.72
N PHE A 97 36.34 -5.06 -15.43
CA PHE A 97 36.05 -4.08 -16.47
C PHE A 97 35.95 -2.65 -15.91
N LEU A 98 35.57 -2.47 -14.64
CA LEU A 98 35.44 -1.15 -14.01
C LEU A 98 36.77 -0.61 -13.49
N MET A 99 37.73 -1.48 -13.16
CA MET A 99 39.03 -1.08 -12.63
C MET A 99 39.77 -0.16 -13.59
N SER A 100 40.51 0.80 -13.04
CA SER A 100 41.40 1.65 -13.83
C SER A 100 42.54 0.82 -14.45
N LYS A 101 42.84 1.13 -15.71
CA LYS A 101 44.03 0.61 -16.41
C LYS A 101 45.33 1.25 -15.90
N ILE A 102 45.23 2.37 -15.20
CA ILE A 102 46.34 3.11 -14.60
C ILE A 102 46.19 3.01 -13.09
N SER A 103 47.28 2.67 -12.42
CA SER A 103 47.43 2.74 -10.96
C SER A 103 48.90 2.97 -10.67
N GLY A 104 49.20 3.91 -9.77
CA GLY A 104 50.54 4.08 -9.21
C GLY A 104 50.94 2.90 -8.32
N ASP A 105 52.15 2.97 -7.78
CA ASP A 105 52.70 1.97 -6.86
C ASP A 105 52.23 2.19 -5.41
N ASP A 106 51.66 3.37 -5.13
CA ASP A 106 51.09 3.74 -3.84
C ASP A 106 49.94 2.81 -3.43
N GLN A 107 49.82 2.54 -2.13
CA GLN A 107 48.78 1.69 -1.57
C GLN A 107 48.06 2.34 -0.40
N CYS A 108 46.74 2.14 -0.34
CA CYS A 108 45.91 2.54 0.80
C CYS A 108 45.01 1.41 1.27
N THR A 109 44.58 1.51 2.51
CA THR A 109 43.38 0.80 2.98
C THR A 109 42.21 1.77 2.98
N TYR A 110 40.99 1.24 2.86
CA TYR A 110 39.80 2.07 2.95
C TYR A 110 38.65 1.36 3.67
N SER A 111 37.73 2.14 4.19
CA SER A 111 36.54 1.67 4.88
C SER A 111 35.34 2.53 4.50
N ILE A 112 34.16 1.92 4.49
CA ILE A 112 32.91 2.59 4.13
C ILE A 112 32.03 2.67 5.36
N PHE A 113 31.44 3.85 5.57
CA PHE A 113 30.56 4.14 6.69
C PHE A 113 29.25 4.72 6.18
N THR A 114 28.18 4.48 6.94
CA THR A 114 26.83 5.02 6.71
C THR A 114 26.47 6.14 7.69
N SER A 115 27.42 6.59 8.51
CA SER A 115 27.24 7.74 9.39
C SER A 115 28.49 8.62 9.42
N ASN A 116 28.26 9.94 9.47
CA ASN A 116 29.31 10.94 9.62
C ASN A 116 30.07 10.77 10.94
N GLU A 117 29.38 10.41 12.01
CA GLU A 117 29.97 10.19 13.33
C GLU A 117 31.01 9.06 13.32
N ASN A 118 30.65 7.90 12.75
CA ASN A 118 31.55 6.75 12.66
C ASN A 118 32.73 7.05 11.72
N ALA A 119 32.48 7.75 10.61
CA ALA A 119 33.53 8.18 9.70
C ALA A 119 34.54 9.11 10.40
N LYS A 120 34.06 10.10 11.17
CA LYS A 120 34.95 10.99 11.96
C LYS A 120 35.73 10.22 13.03
N LYS A 121 35.09 9.25 13.69
CA LYS A 121 35.75 8.40 14.68
C LYS A 121 36.91 7.62 14.05
N TYR A 122 36.70 7.03 12.87
CA TYR A 122 37.76 6.35 12.12
C TYR A 122 38.98 7.23 11.84
N VAL A 123 38.79 8.51 11.49
CA VAL A 123 39.92 9.44 11.31
C VAL A 123 40.76 9.51 12.59
N SER A 124 40.10 9.60 13.76
CA SER A 124 40.78 9.73 15.04
C SER A 124 41.49 8.45 15.50
N ASP A 125 40.84 7.30 15.46
CA ASP A 125 41.33 6.07 16.10
C ASP A 125 41.76 4.96 15.13
N GLY A 126 41.47 5.10 13.84
CA GLY A 126 41.78 4.14 12.79
C GLY A 126 40.94 2.85 12.85
N LYS A 127 39.95 2.76 13.74
CA LYS A 127 39.18 1.53 13.95
C LYS A 127 38.08 1.37 12.91
N THR A 128 37.93 0.17 12.41
CA THR A 128 36.94 -0.18 11.38
C THR A 128 35.75 -0.95 11.93
N ASP A 129 35.62 -1.09 13.26
CA ASP A 129 34.58 -1.88 13.93
C ASP A 129 33.15 -1.45 13.56
N THR A 130 32.98 -0.18 13.21
CA THR A 130 31.70 0.43 12.86
C THR A 130 31.54 0.68 11.36
N ALA A 131 32.52 0.26 10.55
CA ALA A 131 32.43 0.31 9.11
C ALA A 131 31.45 -0.76 8.61
N CYS A 132 30.65 -0.41 7.62
CA CYS A 132 29.80 -1.39 6.93
C CYS A 132 30.62 -2.26 5.96
N PHE A 133 31.78 -1.78 5.54
CA PHE A 133 32.75 -2.51 4.72
C PHE A 133 34.17 -2.01 5.02
N ALA A 134 35.15 -2.90 5.05
CA ALA A 134 36.56 -2.55 5.22
C ALA A 134 37.46 -3.36 4.28
N GLN A 135 38.30 -2.67 3.52
CA GLN A 135 39.38 -3.23 2.71
C GLN A 135 40.68 -3.08 3.50
N LEU A 136 41.00 -4.11 4.29
CA LEU A 136 42.15 -4.11 5.21
C LEU A 136 43.47 -4.44 4.49
N GLU A 137 43.40 -5.23 3.42
CA GLU A 137 44.57 -5.46 2.56
C GLU A 137 44.82 -4.21 1.71
N PRO A 138 46.02 -3.61 1.75
CA PRO A 138 46.33 -2.40 0.99
C PRO A 138 46.19 -2.61 -0.52
N VAL A 139 45.57 -1.64 -1.19
CA VAL A 139 45.30 -1.67 -2.64
C VAL A 139 45.72 -0.36 -3.30
N SER A 140 46.21 -0.45 -4.54
CA SER A 140 46.47 0.71 -5.42
C SER A 140 45.28 1.06 -6.30
N LYS A 141 44.33 0.14 -6.48
CA LYS A 141 43.05 0.37 -7.15
C LYS A 141 42.02 -0.65 -6.72
N ASP A 142 40.76 -0.25 -6.77
CA ASP A 142 39.63 -1.13 -6.49
C ASP A 142 38.37 -0.61 -7.20
N ALA A 143 37.44 -1.50 -7.49
CA ALA A 143 36.12 -1.13 -8.00
C ALA A 143 35.09 -2.16 -7.53
N LYS A 144 34.04 -1.69 -6.85
CA LYS A 144 32.97 -2.57 -6.37
C LYS A 144 31.59 -1.98 -6.61
N ARG A 145 30.61 -2.88 -6.58
CA ARG A 145 29.19 -2.59 -6.63
C ARG A 145 28.57 -2.88 -5.27
N LEU A 146 27.88 -1.90 -4.72
CA LEU A 146 27.05 -2.02 -3.52
C LEU A 146 25.59 -2.08 -3.98
N SER A 147 24.81 -3.05 -3.50
CA SER A 147 23.37 -3.14 -3.77
C SER A 147 22.59 -3.24 -2.47
N LEU A 148 21.35 -2.73 -2.46
CA LEU A 148 20.48 -2.72 -1.28
C LEU A 148 20.30 -4.10 -0.64
N ASP A 149 20.30 -5.16 -1.44
CA ASP A 149 20.07 -6.54 -1.02
C ASP A 149 21.32 -7.26 -0.52
N LYS A 150 22.52 -6.79 -0.89
CA LYS A 150 23.80 -7.50 -0.63
C LYS A 150 24.80 -6.71 0.20
N SER A 151 24.60 -5.41 0.36
CA SER A 151 25.54 -4.56 1.09
C SER A 151 24.90 -3.93 2.31
N SER A 152 25.55 -4.06 3.46
CA SER A 152 25.22 -3.31 4.68
C SER A 152 25.49 -1.80 4.55
N CYS A 153 26.24 -1.38 3.53
CA CYS A 153 26.61 0.02 3.26
C CYS A 153 25.55 0.80 2.50
N LEU A 154 24.53 0.14 1.95
CA LEU A 154 23.45 0.78 1.23
C LEU A 154 22.12 0.25 1.77
N LYS A 155 21.32 1.14 2.37
CA LYS A 155 19.97 0.87 2.88
C LYS A 155 18.95 1.75 2.19
N GLU A 156 17.67 1.42 2.32
CA GLU A 156 16.60 2.31 1.88
C GLU A 156 16.79 3.70 2.49
N ASN A 157 16.61 4.75 1.67
CA ASN A 157 16.78 6.15 2.05
C ASN A 157 18.21 6.57 2.46
N THR A 158 19.24 5.79 2.14
CA THR A 158 20.64 6.25 2.31
C THR A 158 20.86 7.47 1.43
N THR A 159 21.14 8.63 2.03
CA THR A 159 21.42 9.88 1.32
C THR A 159 22.90 10.06 1.06
N THR A 160 23.76 9.51 1.90
CA THR A 160 25.19 9.80 1.85
C THR A 160 25.98 8.59 2.33
N ILE A 161 27.13 8.35 1.70
CA ILE A 161 28.09 7.34 2.11
C ILE A 161 29.44 8.00 2.35
N TRP A 162 30.17 7.55 3.36
CA TRP A 162 31.48 8.07 3.71
C TRP A 162 32.57 7.03 3.45
N PHE A 163 33.59 7.40 2.70
CA PHE A 163 34.80 6.64 2.46
C PHE A 163 35.91 7.17 3.36
N GLY A 164 36.38 6.35 4.30
CA GLY A 164 37.59 6.58 5.08
C GLY A 164 38.78 5.97 4.37
N PHE A 165 39.87 6.71 4.23
CA PHE A 165 41.12 6.23 3.65
C PHE A 165 42.26 6.35 4.65
N GLU A 166 43.20 5.41 4.60
CA GLU A 166 44.47 5.46 5.32
C GLU A 166 45.62 5.20 4.34
N SER A 167 46.57 6.14 4.29
CA SER A 167 47.78 5.98 3.50
C SER A 167 48.70 4.93 4.12
N LYS A 168 49.11 3.92 3.33
CA LYS A 168 50.13 2.96 3.76
C LYS A 168 51.54 3.32 3.27
N ASN A 169 51.66 4.38 2.48
CA ASN A 169 52.94 4.95 2.12
C ASN A 169 53.76 5.39 3.34
N TRP A 170 55.06 5.13 3.27
CA TRP A 170 56.00 5.51 4.34
C TRP A 170 56.30 7.00 4.33
N LEU A 171 56.61 7.58 3.17
CA LEU A 171 57.24 8.91 3.09
C LEU A 171 56.51 9.88 2.13
N LEU A 172 55.89 9.38 1.07
CA LEU A 172 55.30 10.21 0.03
C LEU A 172 53.79 10.35 0.19
N ASN A 173 53.29 11.55 -0.09
CA ASN A 173 51.85 11.80 -0.21
C ASN A 173 51.30 11.03 -1.42
N GLN A 174 50.15 10.41 -1.24
CA GLN A 174 49.43 9.68 -2.28
C GLN A 174 48.27 10.53 -2.83
N LYS A 175 48.00 10.42 -4.14
CA LYS A 175 46.80 10.99 -4.76
C LYS A 175 45.76 9.90 -4.96
N ILE A 176 44.62 10.02 -4.29
CA ILE A 176 43.48 9.11 -4.42
C ILE A 176 42.43 9.77 -5.31
N VAL A 177 41.97 9.05 -6.33
CA VAL A 177 40.76 9.39 -7.08
C VAL A 177 39.64 8.46 -6.65
N LEU A 178 38.58 9.06 -6.09
CA LEU A 178 37.34 8.37 -5.75
C LEU A 178 36.25 8.77 -6.74
N GLU A 179 35.67 7.79 -7.40
CA GLU A 179 34.48 7.94 -8.24
C GLU A 179 33.35 7.08 -7.71
N VAL A 180 32.15 7.65 -7.58
CA VAL A 180 30.96 6.95 -7.10
C VAL A 180 29.78 7.32 -7.98
N VAL A 181 29.10 6.34 -8.56
CA VAL A 181 27.97 6.54 -9.47
C VAL A 181 26.77 5.72 -8.98
N PRO A 182 25.66 6.38 -8.61
CA PRO A 182 24.45 5.68 -8.20
C PRO A 182 23.63 5.19 -9.42
N TRP A 183 23.00 4.03 -9.25
CA TRP A 183 21.94 3.52 -10.11
C TRP A 183 20.58 3.80 -9.46
N VAL A 184 19.71 4.45 -10.21
CA VAL A 184 18.39 4.90 -9.74
C VAL A 184 17.31 4.08 -10.40
N ASP A 185 16.51 3.38 -9.60
CA ASP A 185 15.31 2.69 -10.07
C ASP A 185 14.19 3.69 -10.40
N THR A 186 13.62 3.55 -11.59
CA THR A 186 12.61 4.46 -12.13
C THR A 186 11.28 4.45 -11.37
N LYS A 187 10.92 3.32 -10.75
CA LYS A 187 9.69 3.18 -9.95
C LYS A 187 9.93 3.72 -8.55
N LEU A 188 11.05 3.37 -7.92
CA LEU A 188 11.39 3.76 -6.56
C LEU A 188 11.79 5.23 -6.45
N ASN A 189 12.29 5.86 -7.52
CA ASN A 189 12.62 7.29 -7.51
C ASN A 189 11.41 8.22 -7.32
N ARG A 190 10.18 7.68 -7.37
CA ARG A 190 8.96 8.41 -7.02
C ARG A 190 8.81 8.61 -5.51
N GLY A 191 9.65 7.95 -4.69
CA GLY A 191 9.69 8.13 -3.24
C GLY A 191 8.62 7.36 -2.47
N TRP A 192 7.97 6.36 -3.08
CA TRP A 192 6.93 5.56 -2.43
C TRP A 192 7.52 4.30 -1.76
N ASN A 193 8.25 4.49 -0.66
CA ASN A 193 8.74 3.42 0.21
C ASN A 193 7.66 2.95 1.21
N GLN A 194 7.98 1.96 2.05
CA GLN A 194 7.03 1.39 3.00
C GLN A 194 6.53 2.41 4.03
N ASP A 195 7.42 3.22 4.60
CA ASP A 195 7.09 4.22 5.62
C ASP A 195 6.14 5.29 5.06
N ASN A 196 6.45 5.80 3.87
CA ASN A 196 5.65 6.82 3.19
C ASN A 196 4.26 6.29 2.82
N LYS A 197 4.15 5.01 2.41
CA LYS A 197 2.84 4.36 2.18
C LYS A 197 2.05 4.22 3.48
N ASN A 198 2.71 3.85 4.57
CA ASN A 198 2.09 3.71 5.89
C ASN A 198 1.59 5.04 6.44
N GLU A 199 2.28 6.15 6.17
CA GLU A 199 1.81 7.49 6.51
C GLU A 199 0.46 7.79 5.85
N ILE A 200 0.35 7.57 4.54
CA ILE A 200 -0.87 7.84 3.77
C ILE A 200 -2.04 6.98 4.26
N ILE A 201 -1.79 5.69 4.51
CA ILE A 201 -2.80 4.76 5.04
C ILE A 201 -3.24 5.18 6.43
N SER A 202 -2.30 5.50 7.32
CA SER A 202 -2.59 5.95 8.69
C SER A 202 -3.46 7.20 8.68
N LEU A 203 -3.11 8.18 7.84
CA LEU A 203 -3.90 9.40 7.68
C LEU A 203 -5.31 9.11 7.14
N CYS A 204 -5.43 8.23 6.13
CA CYS A 204 -6.73 7.82 5.59
C CYS A 204 -7.65 7.22 6.66
N LYS A 205 -7.13 6.36 7.54
CA LYS A 205 -7.89 5.70 8.62
C LYS A 205 -8.49 6.69 9.63
N THR A 206 -7.94 7.89 9.73
CA THR A 206 -8.51 8.96 10.58
C THR A 206 -9.70 9.69 9.94
N SER A 207 -9.96 9.47 8.65
CA SER A 207 -11.06 10.14 7.96
C SER A 207 -12.42 9.68 8.47
N THR A 208 -13.40 10.59 8.48
CA THR A 208 -14.78 10.30 8.88
C THR A 208 -15.43 9.20 8.02
N MET A 209 -14.95 9.01 6.79
CA MET A 209 -15.44 7.95 5.90
C MET A 209 -14.87 6.59 6.30
N ALA A 210 -13.56 6.51 6.52
CA ALA A 210 -12.89 5.30 6.98
C ALA A 210 -13.41 4.83 8.36
N GLN A 211 -13.64 5.76 9.29
CA GLN A 211 -14.15 5.46 10.63
C GLN A 211 -15.57 4.86 10.66
N LYS A 212 -16.36 5.02 9.58
CA LYS A 212 -17.69 4.40 9.47
C LYS A 212 -17.62 2.92 9.05
N MET A 213 -16.46 2.47 8.57
CA MET A 213 -16.20 1.10 8.14
C MET A 213 -15.56 0.33 9.31
N ALA A 214 -15.96 -0.91 9.61
CA ALA A 214 -15.21 -1.71 10.58
C ALA A 214 -13.84 -2.10 10.05
N ASN A 215 -13.71 -2.27 8.73
CA ASN A 215 -12.42 -2.41 8.07
C ASN A 215 -12.31 -1.42 6.91
N SER A 216 -11.36 -0.48 7.03
CA SER A 216 -11.08 0.56 6.03
C SER A 216 -9.82 0.29 5.21
N ASP A 217 -9.20 -0.88 5.34
CA ASP A 217 -7.93 -1.20 4.70
C ASP A 217 -8.03 -1.14 3.17
N ASP A 218 -8.98 -1.85 2.56
CA ASP A 218 -9.17 -1.85 1.10
C ASP A 218 -9.49 -0.44 0.56
N PHE A 219 -10.30 0.31 1.31
CA PHE A 219 -10.63 1.69 1.01
C PHE A 219 -9.38 2.60 1.03
N CYS A 220 -8.56 2.49 2.08
CA CYS A 220 -7.35 3.29 2.22
C CYS A 220 -6.24 2.88 1.25
N VAL A 221 -6.12 1.59 0.92
CA VAL A 221 -5.22 1.09 -0.12
C VAL A 221 -5.66 1.61 -1.50
N CYS A 222 -6.96 1.67 -1.78
CA CYS A 222 -7.45 2.28 -3.01
C CYS A 222 -7.05 3.76 -3.13
N ILE A 223 -7.21 4.54 -2.05
CA ILE A 223 -6.79 5.95 -2.03
C ILE A 223 -5.27 6.06 -2.23
N LEU A 224 -4.49 5.27 -1.49
CA LEU A 224 -3.04 5.23 -1.63
C LEU A 224 -2.62 4.97 -3.09
N ASN A 225 -3.23 3.99 -3.76
CA ASN A 225 -2.91 3.65 -5.14
C ASN A 225 -3.20 4.80 -6.11
N LYS A 226 -4.29 5.55 -5.89
CA LYS A 226 -4.61 6.75 -6.69
C LYS A 226 -3.59 7.87 -6.45
N ILE A 227 -3.16 8.09 -5.20
CA ILE A 227 -2.11 9.07 -4.87
C ILE A 227 -0.77 8.67 -5.50
N ILE A 228 -0.35 7.41 -5.35
CA ILE A 228 0.89 6.87 -5.94
C ILE A 228 0.92 7.08 -7.45
N LYS A 229 -0.23 6.86 -8.13
CA LYS A 229 -0.34 7.01 -9.58
C LYS A 229 -0.15 8.47 -10.00
N GLN A 230 -0.77 9.41 -9.28
CA GLN A 230 -0.81 10.82 -9.67
C GLN A 230 0.42 11.64 -9.22
N TYR A 231 1.04 11.31 -8.08
CA TYR A 231 2.07 12.14 -7.48
C TYR A 231 3.38 11.36 -7.24
N ARG A 232 4.52 12.05 -7.25
CA ARG A 232 5.69 11.65 -6.45
C ARG A 232 5.42 11.97 -4.99
N TYR A 233 6.04 11.24 -4.08
CA TYR A 233 5.86 11.47 -2.65
C TYR A 233 6.25 12.90 -2.24
N SER A 234 7.38 13.41 -2.76
CA SER A 234 7.84 14.77 -2.48
C SER A 234 6.92 15.87 -3.02
N GLU A 235 6.25 15.60 -4.15
CA GLU A 235 5.24 16.51 -4.72
C GLU A 235 3.97 16.51 -3.85
N PHE A 236 3.51 15.32 -3.46
CA PHE A 236 2.36 15.18 -2.57
C PHE A 236 2.60 15.87 -1.22
N GLN A 237 3.80 15.73 -0.65
CA GLN A 237 4.14 16.35 0.64
C GLN A 237 4.10 17.88 0.59
N LYS A 238 4.44 18.47 -0.57
CA LYS A 238 4.44 19.94 -0.78
C LYS A 238 3.05 20.53 -1.04
N LEU A 239 2.04 19.70 -1.26
CA LEU A 239 0.65 20.18 -1.38
C LEU A 239 0.22 20.91 -0.10
N LEU A 240 -0.55 21.97 -0.27
CA LEU A 240 -1.19 22.67 0.84
C LEU A 240 -2.13 21.71 1.58
N ALA A 241 -2.37 21.97 2.86
CA ALA A 241 -3.29 21.16 3.66
C ALA A 241 -4.68 21.02 3.00
N ILE A 242 -5.20 22.11 2.42
CA ILE A 242 -6.48 22.12 1.71
C ILE A 242 -6.46 21.27 0.43
N GLU A 243 -5.34 21.24 -0.29
CA GLU A 243 -5.17 20.41 -1.49
C GLU A 243 -5.11 18.93 -1.09
N LYS A 244 -4.35 18.59 -0.03
CA LYS A 244 -4.33 17.23 0.52
C LYS A 244 -5.73 16.79 0.92
N THR A 245 -6.49 17.62 1.65
CA THR A 245 -7.89 17.31 2.02
C THR A 245 -8.77 17.07 0.80
N LYS A 246 -8.62 17.90 -0.25
CA LYS A 246 -9.35 17.70 -1.51
C LYS A 246 -8.98 16.38 -2.19
N VAL A 247 -7.69 16.05 -2.27
CA VAL A 247 -7.21 14.78 -2.84
C VAL A 247 -7.82 13.58 -2.11
N TYR A 248 -7.77 13.55 -0.78
CA TYR A 248 -8.39 12.49 0.02
C TYR A 248 -9.90 12.40 -0.19
N LYS A 249 -10.60 13.53 -0.29
CA LYS A 249 -12.04 13.56 -0.54
C LYS A 249 -12.39 13.02 -1.93
N ASP A 250 -11.72 13.50 -2.97
CA ASP A 250 -12.02 13.12 -4.35
C ASP A 250 -11.70 11.64 -4.60
N PHE A 251 -10.54 11.17 -4.12
CA PHE A 251 -10.18 9.76 -4.22
C PHE A 251 -11.00 8.89 -3.30
N GLY A 252 -11.36 9.36 -2.11
CA GLY A 252 -12.29 8.69 -1.22
C GLY A 252 -13.63 8.45 -1.89
N ASN A 253 -14.23 9.46 -2.50
CA ASN A 253 -15.48 9.31 -3.26
C ASN A 253 -15.33 8.31 -4.41
N ALA A 254 -14.22 8.38 -5.16
CA ALA A 254 -13.97 7.44 -6.25
C ALA A 254 -13.80 5.99 -5.76
N CYS A 255 -13.11 5.78 -4.64
CA CYS A 255 -12.90 4.46 -4.04
C CYS A 255 -14.17 3.93 -3.36
N TYR A 256 -14.99 4.80 -2.78
CA TYR A 256 -16.26 4.43 -2.15
C TYR A 256 -17.29 3.92 -3.16
N ASN A 257 -17.24 4.45 -4.38
CA ASN A 257 -18.09 4.04 -5.48
C ASN A 257 -17.58 2.81 -6.25
N ASP A 258 -16.38 2.33 -5.94
CA ASP A 258 -15.90 1.05 -6.45
C ASP A 258 -16.80 -0.09 -5.94
N ALA A 259 -17.28 -0.94 -6.83
CA ALA A 259 -18.33 -1.90 -6.52
C ALA A 259 -17.93 -2.89 -5.41
N ASP A 260 -16.67 -3.34 -5.40
CA ASP A 260 -16.19 -4.33 -4.44
C ASP A 260 -15.99 -3.69 -3.06
N ILE A 261 -15.38 -2.50 -3.02
CA ILE A 261 -15.21 -1.74 -1.78
C ILE A 261 -16.56 -1.36 -1.19
N SER A 262 -17.47 -0.83 -2.02
CA SER A 262 -18.82 -0.45 -1.62
C SER A 262 -19.58 -1.62 -1.01
N LYS A 263 -19.53 -2.79 -1.66
CA LYS A 263 -20.18 -4.02 -1.17
C LYS A 263 -19.64 -4.43 0.20
N ASN A 264 -18.32 -4.42 0.39
CA ASN A 264 -17.69 -4.78 1.66
C ASN A 264 -18.11 -3.83 2.80
N VAL A 265 -18.15 -2.52 2.53
CA VAL A 265 -18.57 -1.51 3.51
C VAL A 265 -20.00 -1.74 3.99
N TYR A 266 -20.94 -1.97 3.08
CA TYR A 266 -22.35 -2.17 3.48
C TYR A 266 -22.60 -3.53 4.12
N ASN A 267 -21.86 -4.58 3.72
CA ASN A 267 -21.94 -5.89 4.39
C ASN A 267 -21.44 -5.83 5.83
N ASP A 268 -20.37 -5.06 6.08
CA ASP A 268 -19.89 -4.82 7.42
C ASP A 268 -20.90 -4.01 8.26
N LEU A 269 -21.47 -2.93 7.70
CA LEU A 269 -22.55 -2.19 8.36
C LEU A 269 -23.73 -3.10 8.74
N ARG A 270 -24.15 -3.99 7.83
CA ARG A 270 -25.20 -5.00 8.10
C ARG A 270 -24.82 -5.96 9.22
N THR A 271 -23.54 -6.37 9.30
CA THR A 271 -23.03 -7.22 10.39
C THR A 271 -23.10 -6.49 11.74
N GLN A 272 -22.69 -5.22 11.78
CA GLN A 272 -22.81 -4.38 12.97
C GLN A 272 -24.28 -4.18 13.37
N ILE A 273 -25.17 -3.92 12.41
CA ILE A 273 -26.61 -3.80 12.64
C ILE A 273 -27.14 -5.10 13.24
N ALA A 274 -26.85 -6.26 12.65
CA ALA A 274 -27.28 -7.55 13.18
C ALA A 274 -26.81 -7.78 14.63
N ALA A 275 -25.59 -7.38 14.97
CA ALA A 275 -25.08 -7.44 16.35
C ALA A 275 -25.83 -6.49 17.30
N LEU A 276 -26.19 -5.29 16.85
CA LEU A 276 -26.99 -4.35 17.64
C LEU A 276 -28.42 -4.85 17.85
N LEU A 277 -29.05 -5.42 16.81
CA LEU A 277 -30.39 -6.01 16.90
C LEU A 277 -30.42 -7.18 17.88
N LYS A 278 -29.42 -8.07 17.85
CA LYS A 278 -29.29 -9.17 18.82
C LYS A 278 -29.14 -8.68 20.28
N LYS A 279 -28.59 -7.48 20.48
CA LYS A 279 -28.44 -6.83 21.78
C LYS A 279 -29.62 -5.91 22.12
N GLU A 280 -30.68 -5.91 21.30
CA GLU A 280 -31.87 -5.07 21.45
C GLU A 280 -31.57 -3.55 21.44
N LYS A 281 -30.44 -3.15 20.84
CA LYS A 281 -29.98 -1.75 20.75
C LYS A 281 -30.57 -1.05 19.52
N TYR A 282 -31.89 -0.94 19.46
CA TYR A 282 -32.59 -0.44 18.26
C TYR A 282 -32.26 1.02 17.92
N ASN A 283 -32.14 1.90 18.92
CA ASN A 283 -31.79 3.31 18.72
C ASN A 283 -30.37 3.49 18.12
N GLU A 284 -29.45 2.58 18.41
CA GLU A 284 -28.10 2.58 17.81
C GLU A 284 -28.09 1.96 16.41
N ALA A 285 -29.00 1.03 16.11
CA ALA A 285 -29.13 0.39 14.80
C ALA A 285 -29.76 1.31 13.73
N ILE A 286 -30.77 2.11 14.11
CA ILE A 286 -31.48 3.04 13.21
C ILE A 286 -30.53 3.96 12.42
N PRO A 287 -29.57 4.70 13.00
CA PRO A 287 -28.69 5.58 12.24
C PRO A 287 -27.80 4.82 11.24
N LYS A 288 -27.39 3.58 11.55
CA LYS A 288 -26.63 2.74 10.60
C LYS A 288 -27.50 2.30 9.43
N LEU A 289 -28.73 1.85 9.68
CA LEU A 289 -29.69 1.50 8.64
C LEU A 289 -30.02 2.70 7.74
N ASN A 290 -30.22 3.88 8.33
CA ASN A 290 -30.42 5.12 7.57
C ASN A 290 -29.22 5.47 6.67
N THR A 291 -28.00 5.13 7.07
CA THR A 291 -26.83 5.32 6.21
C THR A 291 -26.95 4.48 4.94
N ILE A 292 -27.26 3.19 5.08
CA ILE A 292 -27.46 2.27 3.93
C ILE A 292 -28.59 2.76 3.01
N ILE A 293 -29.70 3.23 3.61
CA ILE A 293 -30.87 3.71 2.87
C ILE A 293 -30.58 5.03 2.15
N ASN A 294 -29.99 6.01 2.83
CA ASN A 294 -29.72 7.33 2.24
C ASN A 294 -28.70 7.25 1.10
N ASP A 295 -27.79 6.28 1.15
CA ASP A 295 -26.81 6.03 0.09
C ASP A 295 -27.39 5.24 -1.10
N GLY A 296 -28.66 4.82 -1.02
CA GLY A 296 -29.35 4.07 -2.09
C GLY A 296 -28.87 2.62 -2.22
N LYS A 297 -28.41 2.01 -1.12
CA LYS A 297 -27.78 0.67 -1.13
C LYS A 297 -28.56 -0.37 -0.32
N ALA A 298 -29.75 0.00 0.14
CA ALA A 298 -30.61 -0.83 0.94
C ALA A 298 -31.28 -1.94 0.12
N THR A 299 -31.37 -3.13 0.72
CA THR A 299 -32.20 -4.23 0.24
C THR A 299 -33.55 -4.24 0.95
N ALA A 300 -34.50 -5.05 0.49
CA ALA A 300 -35.77 -5.26 1.19
C ALA A 300 -35.57 -5.73 2.65
N THR A 301 -34.56 -6.56 2.91
CA THR A 301 -34.20 -7.00 4.26
C THR A 301 -33.69 -5.86 5.16
N ASP A 302 -32.97 -4.87 4.59
CA ASP A 302 -32.58 -3.66 5.34
C ASP A 302 -33.82 -2.82 5.72
N TYR A 303 -34.78 -2.68 4.79
CA TYR A 303 -36.06 -2.02 5.08
C TYR A 303 -36.90 -2.79 6.11
N SER A 304 -36.89 -4.12 6.06
CA SER A 304 -37.49 -4.96 7.09
C SER A 304 -36.86 -4.69 8.47
N SER A 305 -35.54 -4.63 8.53
CA SER A 305 -34.78 -4.38 9.76
C SER A 305 -35.07 -3.01 10.36
N ILE A 306 -35.10 -1.94 9.55
CA ILE A 306 -35.42 -0.59 10.05
C ILE A 306 -36.91 -0.47 10.43
N GLY A 307 -37.80 -1.13 9.69
CA GLY A 307 -39.21 -1.23 10.04
C GLY A 307 -39.42 -1.86 11.41
N TYR A 308 -38.74 -2.98 11.68
CA TYR A 308 -38.74 -3.64 12.99
C TYR A 308 -38.20 -2.74 14.11
N CYS A 309 -37.09 -2.04 13.87
CA CYS A 309 -36.55 -1.06 14.82
C CYS A 309 -37.55 0.06 15.11
N TYR A 310 -38.24 0.56 14.10
CA TYR A 310 -39.26 1.60 14.26
C TYR A 310 -40.48 1.09 15.02
N ILE A 311 -40.92 -0.16 14.82
CA ILE A 311 -41.98 -0.77 15.63
C ILE A 311 -41.57 -0.80 17.11
N LEU A 312 -40.36 -1.30 17.41
CA LEU A 312 -39.87 -1.44 18.78
C LEU A 312 -39.58 -0.11 19.47
N THR A 313 -39.35 0.95 18.69
CA THR A 313 -39.21 2.32 19.20
C THR A 313 -40.51 3.14 19.08
N LYS A 314 -41.65 2.48 18.80
CA LYS A 314 -43.00 3.06 18.73
C LYS A 314 -43.17 4.16 17.67
N GLN A 315 -42.36 4.14 16.61
CA GLN A 315 -42.38 5.06 15.48
C GLN A 315 -43.19 4.46 14.30
N TYR A 316 -44.46 4.12 14.51
CA TYR A 316 -45.26 3.33 13.57
C TYR A 316 -45.40 3.96 12.17
N ALA A 317 -45.60 5.27 12.07
CA ALA A 317 -45.66 5.95 10.78
C ALA A 317 -44.36 5.81 9.96
N LYS A 318 -43.20 5.84 10.62
CA LYS A 318 -41.90 5.62 9.97
C LYS A 318 -41.71 4.15 9.57
N ALA A 319 -42.15 3.22 10.43
CA ALA A 319 -42.15 1.80 10.11
C ALA A 319 -42.96 1.51 8.85
N ILE A 320 -44.21 1.98 8.77
CA ILE A 320 -45.07 1.81 7.58
C ILE A 320 -44.38 2.36 6.33
N LYS A 321 -43.85 3.59 6.41
CA LYS A 321 -43.16 4.22 5.26
C LYS A 321 -41.97 3.37 4.80
N ALA A 322 -41.08 2.99 5.71
CA ALA A 322 -39.89 2.22 5.38
C ALA A 322 -40.24 0.83 4.82
N LEU A 323 -41.18 0.14 5.44
CA LEU A 323 -41.59 -1.20 5.01
C LEU A 323 -42.27 -1.19 3.64
N LYS A 324 -43.07 -0.15 3.32
CA LYS A 324 -43.64 0.02 1.98
C LYS A 324 -42.56 0.25 0.91
N GLU A 325 -41.48 0.95 1.23
CA GLU A 325 -40.35 1.06 0.30
C GLU A 325 -39.62 -0.29 0.14
N GLY A 326 -39.45 -1.06 1.22
CA GLY A 326 -38.94 -2.43 1.14
C GLY A 326 -39.80 -3.34 0.27
N GLU A 327 -41.12 -3.26 0.42
CA GLU A 327 -42.09 -4.03 -0.36
C GLU A 327 -42.07 -3.68 -1.86
N LYS A 328 -41.78 -2.42 -2.22
CA LYS A 328 -41.58 -2.02 -3.62
C LYS A 328 -40.30 -2.59 -4.22
N LEU A 329 -39.25 -2.79 -3.41
CA LEU A 329 -37.98 -3.36 -3.87
C LEU A 329 -38.07 -4.86 -4.06
N ASP A 330 -38.74 -5.56 -3.14
CA ASP A 330 -39.00 -6.99 -3.22
C ASP A 330 -40.34 -7.29 -2.52
N ASP A 331 -41.34 -7.64 -3.32
CA ASP A 331 -42.67 -7.95 -2.82
C ASP A 331 -42.79 -9.40 -2.32
N THR A 332 -41.74 -10.21 -2.48
CA THR A 332 -41.67 -11.61 -2.02
C THR A 332 -41.00 -11.75 -0.65
N GLU A 333 -40.28 -10.73 -0.19
CA GLU A 333 -39.61 -10.72 1.13
C GLU A 333 -40.62 -10.80 2.28
N LEU A 334 -40.78 -12.00 2.85
CA LEU A 334 -41.79 -12.30 3.86
C LEU A 334 -41.57 -11.57 5.17
N LEU A 335 -40.32 -11.21 5.52
CA LEU A 335 -40.07 -10.42 6.74
C LEU A 335 -40.63 -9.01 6.61
N VAL A 336 -40.60 -8.41 5.41
CA VAL A 336 -41.25 -7.12 5.16
C VAL A 336 -42.76 -7.24 5.34
N LYS A 337 -43.38 -8.28 4.77
CA LYS A 337 -44.83 -8.52 4.90
C LYS A 337 -45.23 -8.73 6.36
N LEU A 338 -44.47 -9.52 7.10
CA LEU A 338 -44.76 -9.78 8.50
C LEU A 338 -44.66 -8.50 9.34
N ASN A 339 -43.61 -7.70 9.13
CA ASN A 339 -43.46 -6.42 9.83
C ASN A 339 -44.53 -5.40 9.42
N LEU A 340 -45.03 -5.44 8.17
CA LEU A 340 -46.22 -4.66 7.76
C LEU A 340 -47.47 -5.09 8.52
N ALA A 341 -47.70 -6.40 8.66
CA ALA A 341 -48.82 -6.91 9.44
C ALA A 341 -48.75 -6.45 10.91
N HIS A 342 -47.55 -6.54 11.51
CA HIS A 342 -47.30 -6.08 12.87
C HIS A 342 -47.59 -4.59 13.03
N VAL A 343 -47.06 -3.74 12.15
CA VAL A 343 -47.26 -2.29 12.31
C VAL A 343 -48.71 -1.89 12.04
N TYR A 344 -49.41 -2.52 11.10
CA TYR A 344 -50.84 -2.27 10.89
C TYR A 344 -51.68 -2.68 12.10
N LEU A 345 -51.36 -3.81 12.74
CA LEU A 345 -52.01 -4.23 13.98
C LEU A 345 -51.81 -3.21 15.11
N LEU A 346 -50.60 -2.65 15.21
CA LEU A 346 -50.22 -1.67 16.23
C LEU A 346 -50.65 -0.23 15.92
N SER A 347 -51.15 0.00 14.70
CA SER A 347 -51.67 1.30 14.26
C SER A 347 -53.18 1.24 13.97
N ASP A 348 -53.88 0.29 14.58
CA ASP A 348 -55.34 0.09 14.50
C ASP A 348 -55.91 -0.20 13.09
N ASP A 349 -55.07 -0.56 12.11
CA ASP A 349 -55.51 -1.00 10.78
C ASP A 349 -55.67 -2.54 10.74
N TYR A 350 -56.67 -2.99 11.48
CA TYR A 350 -56.95 -4.41 11.68
C TYR A 350 -57.29 -5.16 10.40
N SER A 351 -57.97 -4.49 9.46
CA SER A 351 -58.36 -5.09 8.18
C SER A 351 -57.12 -5.46 7.37
N ALA A 352 -56.18 -4.51 7.23
CA ALA A 352 -54.92 -4.74 6.54
C ALA A 352 -54.07 -5.81 7.26
N ALA A 353 -53.92 -5.70 8.58
CA ALA A 353 -53.14 -6.65 9.38
C ALA A 353 -53.67 -8.09 9.22
N LYS A 354 -54.99 -8.29 9.43
CA LYS A 354 -55.65 -9.60 9.33
C LYS A 354 -55.50 -10.21 7.94
N SER A 355 -55.62 -9.40 6.88
CA SER A 355 -55.45 -9.86 5.51
C SER A 355 -54.05 -10.44 5.29
N ILE A 356 -53.02 -9.78 5.80
CA ILE A 356 -51.62 -10.23 5.64
C ILE A 356 -51.35 -11.48 6.48
N TYR A 357 -51.72 -11.49 7.76
CA TYR A 357 -51.49 -12.65 8.63
C TYR A 357 -52.13 -13.93 8.06
N LYS A 358 -53.38 -13.84 7.57
CA LYS A 358 -54.05 -14.99 6.95
C LYS A 358 -53.39 -15.45 5.66
N LYS A 359 -52.95 -14.51 4.82
CA LYS A 359 -52.37 -14.83 3.51
C LYS A 359 -51.10 -15.67 3.62
N TYR A 360 -50.26 -15.38 4.62
CA TYR A 360 -48.92 -15.98 4.74
C TYR A 360 -48.75 -16.97 5.89
N GLN A 361 -49.82 -17.31 6.63
CA GLN A 361 -49.75 -18.17 7.83
C GLN A 361 -49.06 -19.54 7.62
N ASN A 362 -49.14 -20.10 6.42
CA ASN A 362 -48.54 -21.40 6.08
C ASN A 362 -47.14 -21.29 5.47
N GLN A 363 -46.53 -20.10 5.46
CA GLN A 363 -45.22 -19.85 4.89
C GLN A 363 -44.12 -19.87 5.96
N ASN A 364 -42.88 -20.01 5.51
CA ASN A 364 -41.69 -19.86 6.35
C ASN A 364 -41.02 -18.52 6.05
N VAL A 365 -40.73 -17.73 7.08
CA VAL A 365 -40.06 -16.42 6.92
C VAL A 365 -38.54 -16.55 6.77
N THR A 366 -37.98 -17.68 7.19
CA THR A 366 -36.61 -18.12 6.92
C THR A 366 -36.60 -19.65 6.77
N ASP A 367 -35.49 -20.23 6.33
CA ASP A 367 -35.35 -21.70 6.15
C ASP A 367 -35.68 -22.53 7.40
N SER A 368 -35.62 -21.92 8.60
CA SER A 368 -35.83 -22.59 9.89
C SER A 368 -36.94 -21.98 10.75
N LEU A 369 -37.63 -20.95 10.28
CA LEU A 369 -38.61 -20.23 11.09
C LEU A 369 -39.92 -20.01 10.34
N SER A 370 -40.99 -20.61 10.87
CA SER A 370 -42.33 -20.44 10.32
C SER A 370 -42.87 -19.02 10.57
N TRP A 371 -43.82 -18.60 9.75
CA TRP A 371 -44.54 -17.34 9.94
C TRP A 371 -45.20 -17.25 11.31
N THR A 372 -45.85 -18.33 11.74
CA THR A 372 -46.57 -18.39 13.01
C THR A 372 -45.63 -18.32 14.21
N ASP A 373 -44.49 -19.03 14.15
CA ASP A 373 -43.51 -19.02 15.24
C ASP A 373 -42.77 -17.67 15.34
N LYS A 374 -42.42 -17.05 14.19
CA LYS A 374 -41.89 -15.68 14.20
C LYS A 374 -42.89 -14.69 14.77
N THR A 375 -44.18 -14.81 14.42
CA THR A 375 -45.24 -13.94 14.95
C THR A 375 -45.33 -14.05 16.48
N LYS A 376 -45.32 -15.26 17.04
CA LYS A 376 -45.33 -15.49 18.49
C LYS A 376 -44.09 -14.89 19.17
N LEU A 377 -42.92 -15.08 18.57
CA LEU A 377 -41.66 -14.53 19.08
C LEU A 377 -41.71 -13.00 19.09
N ASP A 378 -42.19 -12.39 18.02
CA ASP A 378 -42.31 -10.93 17.92
C ASP A 378 -43.28 -10.36 18.94
N PHE A 379 -44.46 -10.95 19.11
CA PHE A 379 -45.41 -10.51 20.12
C PHE A 379 -44.81 -10.58 21.54
N THR A 380 -44.04 -11.63 21.83
CA THR A 380 -43.30 -11.73 23.09
C THR A 380 -42.29 -10.58 23.25
N THR A 381 -41.54 -10.27 22.20
CA THR A 381 -40.57 -9.15 22.19
C THR A 381 -41.28 -7.81 22.33
N PHE A 382 -42.41 -7.60 21.64
CA PHE A 382 -43.21 -6.38 21.73
C PHE A 382 -43.74 -6.17 23.15
N GLN A 383 -44.26 -7.22 23.78
CA GLN A 383 -44.72 -7.17 25.18
C GLN A 383 -43.57 -6.79 26.13
N LYS A 384 -42.39 -7.38 25.97
CA LYS A 384 -41.19 -7.02 26.75
C LYS A 384 -40.78 -5.55 26.54
N ALA A 385 -40.94 -5.03 25.32
CA ALA A 385 -40.70 -3.63 24.98
C ALA A 385 -41.85 -2.69 25.44
N GLY A 386 -42.85 -3.19 26.17
CA GLY A 386 -43.99 -2.39 26.64
C GLY A 386 -44.92 -1.94 25.52
N ILE A 387 -45.00 -2.72 24.43
CA ILE A 387 -45.95 -2.56 23.33
C ILE A 387 -47.06 -3.60 23.52
N LYS A 388 -48.21 -3.14 23.98
CA LYS A 388 -49.38 -3.98 24.27
C LYS A 388 -50.42 -3.81 23.17
N SER A 389 -51.04 -4.91 22.76
CA SER A 389 -52.23 -4.93 21.91
C SER A 389 -53.16 -6.03 22.44
N GLU A 390 -54.45 -5.73 22.54
CA GLU A 390 -55.48 -6.71 22.93
C GLU A 390 -55.71 -7.76 21.83
N ASP A 391 -55.21 -7.49 20.63
CA ASP A 391 -55.47 -8.29 19.43
C ASP A 391 -54.39 -9.34 19.14
N TYR A 392 -53.31 -9.41 19.92
CA TYR A 392 -52.30 -10.47 19.77
C TYR A 392 -52.94 -11.86 19.86
N GLU A 393 -53.75 -12.11 20.89
CA GLU A 393 -54.46 -13.38 21.06
C GLU A 393 -55.46 -13.65 19.94
N ARG A 394 -56.08 -12.60 19.38
CA ARG A 394 -57.00 -12.74 18.25
C ARG A 394 -56.26 -13.14 16.98
N VAL A 395 -55.08 -12.56 16.73
CA VAL A 395 -54.22 -12.92 15.61
C VAL A 395 -53.69 -14.35 15.76
N LEU A 396 -53.25 -14.75 16.96
CA LEU A 396 -52.74 -16.10 17.19
C LEU A 396 -53.82 -17.19 16.97
N LYS A 397 -55.10 -16.86 17.17
CA LYS A 397 -56.25 -17.73 16.86
C LYS A 397 -56.62 -17.79 15.38
N LEU A 398 -56.01 -16.97 14.51
CA LEU A 398 -56.21 -17.06 13.06
C LEU A 398 -55.46 -18.23 12.44
N PHE A 399 -54.39 -18.67 13.11
CA PHE A 399 -53.50 -19.74 12.68
C PHE A 399 -54.04 -21.13 13.04
#